data_AF-F7FIC0-F1
#
_entry.id   AF-F7FIC0-F1
#
_cell.length_a   1.000
_cell.length_b   1.000
_cell.length_c   1.000
_cell.angle_alpha   90.00
_cell.angle_beta   90.00
_cell.angle_gamma   90.00
#
_symmetry.space_group_name_H-M   'P 1'
#
loop_
_entity.id
_entity.type
_entity.pdbx_description
1 polymer ?
#
loop_
_entity_poly.entity_id
_entity_poly.type
_entity_poly.pdbx_seq_one_letter_code
_entity_poly.pdbx_strand_id
1 'polypeptide(L)'
;MEKDLLELQTLIDVHFEQRKKEEEELIALKERIEHRRAERAEQQRVRTEKERERQAKLAEEKMRKEEEEAKKRAEDDAKKKKVLSNMGAHFGGYLVKAEQKRGKRQTGREMKARILSERKKPLNIEHLGEEQLREKAKELSDWIHQLESEKFDLTEKMRQQKYEMNVLYNRISHAQKFKKGAAKGRVGGRWK
;
A
#
# COMPACT_ATOMS: atom_id res chain seq x y z
N MET A 1 -8.50 87.79 3.70
CA MET A 1 -8.15 87.46 2.30
C MET A 1 -6.72 86.93 2.22
N GLU A 2 -5.67 87.74 2.42
CA GLU A 2 -4.27 87.23 2.38
C GLU A 2 -3.89 86.35 3.57
N LYS A 3 -4.34 86.69 4.79
CA LYS A 3 -4.13 85.85 5.99
C LYS A 3 -4.75 84.47 5.88
N ASP A 4 -5.99 84.40 5.40
CA ASP A 4 -6.73 83.14 5.26
C ASP A 4 -6.08 82.22 4.21
N LEU A 5 -5.53 82.80 3.15
CA LEU A 5 -4.78 82.06 2.12
C LEU A 5 -3.46 81.51 2.68
N LEU A 6 -2.77 82.29 3.52
CA LEU A 6 -1.51 81.89 4.15
C LEU A 6 -1.72 80.81 5.22
N GLU A 7 -2.79 80.93 6.02
CA GLU A 7 -3.21 79.90 6.97
C GLU A 7 -3.59 78.60 6.26
N LEU A 8 -4.34 78.69 5.15
CA LEU A 8 -4.69 77.51 4.36
C LEU A 8 -3.46 76.81 3.79
N GLN A 9 -2.49 77.55 3.24
CA GLN A 9 -1.24 76.99 2.73
C GLN A 9 -0.45 76.29 3.85
N THR A 10 -0.36 76.93 5.02
CA THR A 10 0.33 76.35 6.18
C THR A 10 -0.35 75.06 6.65
N LEU A 11 -1.69 75.03 6.68
CA LEU A 11 -2.46 73.84 7.07
C LEU A 11 -2.26 72.69 6.09
N ILE A 12 -2.20 72.99 4.79
CA ILE A 12 -1.92 72.04 3.72
C ILE A 12 -0.52 71.44 3.91
N ASP A 13 0.51 72.27 4.09
CA ASP A 13 1.89 71.81 4.24
C ASP A 13 2.08 70.95 5.50
N VAL A 14 1.47 71.37 6.62
CA VAL A 14 1.48 70.59 7.87
C VAL A 14 0.80 69.23 7.68
N HIS A 15 -0.37 69.19 7.02
CA HIS A 15 -1.08 67.94 6.76
C HIS A 15 -0.25 67.00 5.87
N PHE A 16 0.38 67.50 4.81
CA PHE A 16 1.18 66.66 3.91
C PHE A 16 2.44 66.14 4.59
N GLU A 17 3.16 66.97 5.33
CA GLU A 17 4.34 66.55 6.09
C GLU A 17 3.99 65.53 7.18
N GLN A 18 2.87 65.72 7.87
CA GLN A 18 2.43 64.79 8.90
C GLN A 18 2.01 63.43 8.31
N ARG A 19 1.22 63.43 7.23
CA ARG A 19 0.87 62.21 6.48
C ARG A 19 2.10 61.48 5.97
N LYS A 20 3.06 62.20 5.39
CA LYS A 20 4.27 61.61 4.83
C LYS A 20 5.10 60.92 5.91
N LYS A 21 5.28 61.56 7.08
CA LYS A 21 5.96 60.94 8.23
C LYS A 21 5.22 59.71 8.74
N GLU A 22 3.91 59.79 8.89
CA GLU A 22 3.08 58.65 9.32
C GLU A 22 3.13 57.48 8.32
N GLU A 23 3.13 57.77 7.02
CA GLU A 23 3.25 56.75 5.96
C GLU A 23 4.65 56.10 5.96
N GLU A 24 5.72 56.88 6.10
CA GLU A 24 7.09 56.37 6.20
C GLU A 24 7.26 55.47 7.44
N GLU A 25 6.72 55.87 8.59
CA GLU A 25 6.73 55.05 9.81
C GLU A 25 5.92 53.76 9.65
N LEU A 26 4.76 53.83 9.00
CA LEU A 26 3.91 52.68 8.74
C LEU A 26 4.58 51.68 7.78
N ILE A 27 5.26 52.18 6.75
CA ILE A 27 6.03 51.35 5.80
C ILE A 27 7.17 50.65 6.54
N ALA A 28 7.98 51.40 7.30
CA ALA A 28 9.09 50.83 8.07
C ALA A 28 8.63 49.81 9.13
N LEU A 29 7.43 49.99 9.70
CA LEU A 29 6.83 49.01 10.60
C LEU A 29 6.40 47.74 9.86
N LYS A 30 5.74 47.89 8.70
CA LYS A 30 5.31 46.75 7.86
C LYS A 30 6.50 45.93 7.40
N GLU A 31 7.57 46.56 6.92
CA GLU A 31 8.79 45.88 6.50
C GLU A 31 9.41 45.06 7.65
N ARG A 32 9.49 45.63 8.86
CA ARG A 32 9.97 44.88 10.04
C ARG A 32 9.06 43.71 10.44
N ILE A 33 7.75 43.84 10.25
CA ILE A 33 6.80 42.73 10.50
C ILE A 33 6.99 41.63 9.45
N GLU A 34 7.13 42.01 8.18
CA GLU A 34 7.33 41.10 7.07
C GLU A 34 8.65 40.33 7.20
N HIS A 35 9.74 41.02 7.52
CA HIS A 35 11.03 40.39 7.81
C HIS A 35 10.91 39.34 8.92
N ARG A 36 10.28 39.69 10.05
CA ARG A 36 10.07 38.74 11.17
C ARG A 36 9.14 37.57 10.81
N ARG A 37 8.23 37.73 9.85
CA ARG A 37 7.39 36.63 9.35
C ARG A 37 8.21 35.72 8.45
N ALA A 38 9.02 36.28 7.56
CA ALA A 38 9.93 35.54 6.69
C ALA A 38 10.94 34.73 7.50
N GLU A 39 11.57 35.33 8.52
CA GLU A 39 12.49 34.62 9.42
C GLU A 39 11.82 33.45 10.16
N ARG A 40 10.60 33.62 10.65
CA ARG A 40 9.85 32.53 11.30
C ARG A 40 9.48 31.42 10.32
N ALA A 41 9.08 31.77 9.09
CA ALA A 41 8.80 30.80 8.05
C ALA A 41 10.08 29.99 7.71
N GLU A 42 11.21 30.66 7.61
CA GLU A 42 12.50 30.01 7.32
C GLU A 42 12.96 29.11 8.48
N GLN A 43 12.83 29.56 9.73
CA GLN A 43 13.09 28.73 10.90
C GLN A 43 12.21 27.47 10.92
N GLN A 44 10.94 27.59 10.54
CA GLN A 44 10.05 26.43 10.45
C GLN A 44 10.48 25.47 9.34
N ARG A 45 10.85 25.99 8.16
CA ARG A 45 11.38 25.18 7.06
C ARG A 45 12.63 24.39 7.48
N VAL A 46 13.62 25.05 8.06
CA VAL A 46 14.86 24.42 8.53
C VAL A 46 14.56 23.34 9.58
N ARG A 47 13.60 23.58 10.50
CA ARG A 47 13.19 22.55 11.47
C ARG A 47 12.56 21.35 10.77
N THR A 48 11.62 21.56 9.85
CA THR A 48 10.96 20.47 9.12
C THR A 48 11.94 19.68 8.25
N GLU A 49 12.92 20.34 7.64
CA GLU A 49 13.95 19.69 6.83
C GLU A 49 14.89 18.84 7.69
N LYS A 50 15.35 19.37 8.83
CA LYS A 50 16.17 18.61 9.80
C LYS A 50 15.42 17.41 10.38
N GLU A 51 14.12 17.54 10.66
CA GLU A 51 13.27 16.42 11.11
C GLU A 51 13.18 15.34 10.03
N ARG A 52 12.93 15.75 8.78
CA ARG A 52 12.84 14.86 7.62
C ARG A 52 14.16 14.14 7.35
N GLU A 53 15.29 14.84 7.45
CA GLU A 53 16.63 14.25 7.27
C GLU A 53 16.94 13.20 8.36
N ARG A 54 16.57 13.46 9.62
CA ARG A 54 16.72 12.46 10.70
C ARG A 54 15.88 11.22 10.44
N GLN A 55 14.62 11.39 10.03
CA GLN A 55 13.75 10.27 9.68
C GLN A 55 14.28 9.49 8.48
N ALA A 56 14.81 10.18 7.47
CA ALA A 56 15.42 9.55 6.29
C ALA A 56 16.67 8.75 6.66
N LYS A 57 17.57 9.30 7.49
CA LYS A 57 18.77 8.59 7.99
C LYS A 57 18.41 7.34 8.79
N LEU A 58 17.42 7.41 9.67
CA LEU A 58 16.94 6.25 10.42
C LEU A 58 16.32 5.18 9.52
N ALA A 59 15.58 5.60 8.48
CA ALA A 59 15.03 4.67 7.49
C ALA A 59 16.12 4.01 6.65
N GLU A 60 17.12 4.78 6.20
CA GLU A 60 18.25 4.29 5.41
C GLU A 60 19.15 3.34 6.22
N GLU A 61 19.46 3.66 7.48
CA GLU A 61 20.23 2.78 8.36
C GLU A 61 19.48 1.47 8.65
N LYS A 62 18.16 1.55 8.85
CA LYS A 62 17.32 0.37 9.00
C LYS A 62 17.30 -0.48 7.73
N MET A 63 17.17 0.14 6.56
CA MET A 63 17.22 -0.55 5.27
C MET A 63 18.59 -1.20 5.03
N ARG A 64 19.69 -0.52 5.35
CA ARG A 64 21.04 -1.09 5.21
C ARG A 64 21.26 -2.28 6.14
N LYS A 65 20.77 -2.20 7.38
CA LYS A 65 20.81 -3.30 8.35
C LYS A 65 19.96 -4.50 7.90
N GLU A 66 18.77 -4.24 7.34
CA GLU A 66 17.91 -5.27 6.77
C GLU A 66 18.53 -5.93 5.53
N GLU A 67 19.20 -5.16 4.67
CA GLU A 67 19.92 -5.68 3.49
C GLU A 67 21.16 -6.50 3.87
N GLU A 68 21.96 -6.06 4.85
CA GLU A 68 23.10 -6.82 5.36
C GLU A 68 22.66 -8.11 6.06
N GLU A 69 21.57 -8.08 6.85
CA GLU A 69 21.02 -9.28 7.48
C GLU A 69 20.40 -10.23 6.46
N ALA A 70 19.75 -9.71 5.42
CA ALA A 70 19.23 -10.53 4.31
C ALA A 70 20.38 -11.18 3.52
N LYS A 71 21.47 -10.45 3.26
CA LYS A 71 22.65 -10.97 2.58
C LYS A 71 23.36 -12.04 3.41
N LYS A 72 23.54 -11.81 4.72
CA LYS A 72 24.12 -12.80 5.63
C LYS A 72 23.26 -14.07 5.74
N ARG A 73 21.93 -13.93 5.84
CA ARG A 73 20.99 -15.07 5.80
C ARG A 73 21.06 -15.82 4.47
N ALA A 74 21.20 -15.11 3.34
CA ALA A 74 21.33 -15.75 2.03
C ALA A 74 22.66 -16.51 1.89
N GLU A 75 23.76 -15.96 2.41
CA GLU A 75 25.07 -16.63 2.43
C GLU A 75 25.08 -17.86 3.35
N ASP A 76 24.46 -17.76 4.53
CA ASP A 76 24.32 -18.89 5.46
C ASP A 76 23.39 -19.98 4.90
N ASP A 77 22.29 -19.60 4.23
CA ASP A 77 21.41 -20.55 3.53
C ASP A 77 22.12 -21.20 2.35
N ALA A 78 22.97 -20.48 1.60
CA ALA A 78 23.78 -21.03 0.52
C ALA A 78 24.85 -22.00 1.04
N LYS A 79 25.54 -21.67 2.14
CA LYS A 79 26.48 -22.57 2.81
C LYS A 79 25.78 -23.82 3.34
N LYS A 80 24.60 -23.67 3.97
CA LYS A 80 23.77 -24.82 4.40
C LYS A 80 23.33 -25.68 3.22
N LYS A 81 22.91 -25.09 2.10
CA LYS A 81 22.55 -25.83 0.88
C LYS A 81 23.74 -26.60 0.31
N LYS A 82 24.94 -26.01 0.32
CA LYS A 82 26.18 -26.67 -0.11
C LYS A 82 26.54 -27.87 0.79
N VAL A 83 26.36 -27.74 2.10
CA VAL A 83 26.58 -28.83 3.07
C VAL A 83 25.51 -29.93 2.93
N LEU A 84 24.24 -29.57 2.74
CA LEU A 84 23.12 -30.51 2.62
C LEU A 84 23.07 -31.21 1.27
N SER A 85 23.58 -30.58 0.20
CA SER A 85 23.81 -31.24 -1.10
C SER A 85 24.84 -32.37 -1.01
N ASN A 86 25.69 -32.37 0.03
CA ASN A 86 26.67 -33.42 0.28
C ASN A 86 26.12 -34.58 1.14
N MET A 87 24.92 -34.42 1.74
CA MET A 87 24.27 -35.44 2.58
C MET A 87 22.96 -35.93 1.95
N GLY A 88 23.08 -36.73 0.89
CA GLY A 88 22.12 -37.77 0.50
C GLY A 88 20.71 -37.36 0.02
N ALA A 89 20.21 -38.11 -0.97
CA ALA A 89 18.98 -37.89 -1.74
C ALA A 89 17.64 -37.86 -0.95
N HIS A 90 17.65 -37.98 0.38
CA HIS A 90 16.43 -37.97 1.20
C HIS A 90 16.14 -36.62 1.87
N PHE A 91 17.08 -35.68 1.93
CA PHE A 91 16.84 -34.33 2.47
C PHE A 91 16.41 -33.32 1.39
N GLY A 92 16.61 -33.64 0.11
CA GLY A 92 16.34 -32.74 -1.03
C GLY A 92 14.88 -32.31 -1.18
N GLY A 93 13.91 -33.15 -0.80
CA GLY A 93 12.48 -32.83 -0.91
C GLY A 93 11.99 -31.72 0.05
N TYR A 94 12.65 -31.56 1.20
CA TYR A 94 12.33 -30.52 2.18
C TYR A 94 12.92 -29.16 1.78
N LEU A 95 14.14 -29.14 1.26
CA LEU A 95 14.81 -27.95 0.73
C LEU A 95 14.11 -27.36 -0.51
N VAL A 96 13.65 -28.21 -1.44
CA VAL A 96 12.92 -27.76 -2.64
C VAL A 96 11.59 -27.09 -2.27
N LYS A 97 10.87 -27.62 -1.27
CA LYS A 97 9.64 -27.00 -0.75
C LYS A 97 9.90 -25.69 -0.02
N ALA A 98 11.04 -25.57 0.68
CA ALA A 98 11.43 -24.33 1.36
C ALA A 98 11.87 -23.23 0.37
N GLU A 99 12.59 -23.57 -0.70
CA GLU A 99 12.97 -22.63 -1.76
C GLU A 99 11.76 -22.19 -2.60
N GLN A 100 10.82 -23.09 -2.95
CA GLN A 100 9.60 -22.70 -3.67
C GLN A 100 8.67 -21.79 -2.85
N LYS A 101 8.69 -21.87 -1.52
CA LYS A 101 7.95 -20.94 -0.64
C LYS A 101 8.61 -19.57 -0.48
N ARG A 102 9.91 -19.42 -0.75
CA ARG A 102 10.67 -18.18 -0.57
C ARG A 102 10.83 -17.34 -1.85
N GLY A 103 10.42 -17.85 -3.01
CA GLY A 103 10.44 -17.08 -4.25
C GLY A 103 9.19 -16.23 -4.42
N LYS A 104 9.34 -14.88 -4.35
CA LYS A 104 8.62 -13.75 -5.00
C LYS A 104 7.17 -13.89 -5.53
N ARG A 105 6.43 -14.96 -5.23
CA ARG A 105 5.01 -15.10 -5.53
C ARG A 105 4.28 -14.47 -4.38
N GLN A 106 3.59 -13.37 -4.66
CA GLN A 106 2.68 -12.73 -3.73
C GLN A 106 1.87 -13.83 -3.04
N THR A 107 1.97 -13.90 -1.71
CA THR A 107 1.29 -14.99 -0.99
C THR A 107 -0.22 -14.84 -1.23
N GLY A 108 -0.98 -15.95 -1.20
CA GLY A 108 -2.44 -15.87 -1.34
C GLY A 108 -3.08 -14.89 -0.34
N ARG A 109 -2.42 -14.66 0.81
CA ARG A 109 -2.77 -13.66 1.80
C ARG A 109 -2.56 -12.23 1.30
N GLU A 110 -1.39 -11.91 0.75
CA GLU A 110 -1.08 -10.59 0.20
C GLU A 110 -1.97 -10.26 -1.01
N MET A 111 -2.19 -11.23 -1.90
CA MET A 111 -3.07 -11.04 -3.06
C MET A 111 -4.50 -10.75 -2.63
N LYS A 112 -5.01 -11.51 -1.65
CA LYS A 112 -6.32 -11.25 -1.03
C LYS A 112 -6.38 -9.88 -0.38
N ALA A 113 -5.36 -9.49 0.39
CA ALA A 113 -5.31 -8.18 1.04
C ALA A 113 -5.37 -7.04 0.02
N ARG A 114 -4.57 -7.14 -1.06
CA ARG A 114 -4.56 -6.15 -2.16
C ARG A 114 -5.92 -6.02 -2.84
N ILE A 115 -6.53 -7.15 -3.24
CA ILE A 115 -7.85 -7.12 -3.91
C ILE A 115 -8.93 -6.54 -2.98
N LEU A 116 -8.89 -6.86 -1.68
CA LEU A 116 -9.84 -6.31 -0.72
C LEU A 116 -9.63 -4.81 -0.50
N SER A 117 -8.38 -4.32 -0.47
CA SER A 117 -8.12 -2.88 -0.39
C SER A 117 -8.58 -2.13 -1.64
N GLU A 118 -8.42 -2.71 -2.82
CA GLU A 118 -8.91 -2.12 -4.09
C GLU A 118 -10.45 -2.04 -4.12
N ARG A 119 -11.14 -3.03 -3.55
CA ARG A 119 -12.61 -3.06 -3.47
C ARG A 119 -13.17 -2.15 -2.36
N LYS A 120 -12.40 -1.90 -1.29
CA LYS A 120 -12.85 -1.10 -0.16
C LYS A 120 -12.78 0.38 -0.51
N LYS A 121 -13.92 0.95 -0.91
CA LYS A 121 -14.05 2.40 -1.11
C LYS A 121 -14.12 3.11 0.26
N PRO A 122 -13.36 4.20 0.49
CA PRO A 122 -13.49 4.99 1.70
C PRO A 122 -14.88 5.64 1.77
N LEU A 123 -15.47 5.66 2.95
CA LEU A 123 -16.78 6.27 3.18
C LEU A 123 -16.57 7.70 3.67
N ASN A 124 -16.83 8.69 2.81
CA ASN A 124 -16.80 10.10 3.17
C ASN A 124 -18.25 10.61 3.33
N ILE A 125 -18.68 10.83 4.56
CA ILE A 125 -20.07 11.19 4.91
C ILE A 125 -20.17 12.46 5.76
N GLU A 126 -19.05 13.07 6.14
CA GLU A 126 -19.02 14.19 7.11
C GLU A 126 -19.69 15.47 6.60
N HIS A 127 -19.84 15.60 5.29
CA HIS A 127 -20.40 16.78 4.62
C HIS A 127 -21.78 16.52 4.00
N LEU A 128 -22.38 15.35 4.22
CA LEU A 128 -23.65 14.96 3.62
C LEU A 128 -24.84 15.37 4.51
N GLY A 129 -25.91 15.87 3.88
CA GLY A 129 -27.19 16.13 4.55
C GLY A 129 -28.02 14.86 4.77
N GLU A 130 -29.11 14.95 5.53
CA GLU A 130 -29.93 13.80 5.93
C GLU A 130 -30.46 12.97 4.74
N GLU A 131 -30.98 13.63 3.70
CA GLU A 131 -31.52 12.97 2.52
C GLU A 131 -30.43 12.20 1.75
N GLN A 132 -29.25 12.81 1.59
CA GLN A 132 -28.10 12.18 0.96
C GLN A 132 -27.55 11.00 1.79
N LEU A 133 -27.62 11.09 3.12
CA LEU A 133 -27.24 9.98 4.00
C LEU A 133 -28.22 8.80 3.86
N ARG A 134 -29.52 9.05 3.68
CA ARG A 134 -30.53 8.01 3.45
C ARG A 134 -30.29 7.30 2.12
N GLU A 135 -30.02 8.05 1.05
CA GLU A 135 -29.63 7.48 -0.24
C GLU A 135 -28.35 6.66 -0.11
N LYS A 136 -27.33 7.18 0.59
CA LYS A 136 -26.06 6.47 0.76
C LYS A 136 -26.21 5.18 1.56
N ALA A 137 -27.07 5.18 2.58
CA ALA A 137 -27.39 3.98 3.34
C ALA A 137 -28.07 2.91 2.47
N LYS A 138 -28.99 3.34 1.58
CA LYS A 138 -29.64 2.44 0.63
C LYS A 138 -28.63 1.82 -0.35
N GLU A 139 -27.76 2.64 -0.95
CA GLU A 139 -26.69 2.14 -1.84
C GLU A 139 -25.81 1.10 -1.16
N LEU A 140 -25.39 1.35 0.09
CA LEU A 140 -24.56 0.42 0.85
C LEU A 140 -25.32 -0.87 1.20
N SER A 141 -26.61 -0.77 1.52
CA SER A 141 -27.48 -1.93 1.77
C SER A 141 -27.60 -2.79 0.53
N ASP A 142 -27.87 -2.19 -0.63
CA ASP A 142 -27.98 -2.90 -1.91
C ASP A 142 -26.65 -3.57 -2.27
N TRP A 143 -25.52 -2.89 -2.03
CA TRP A 143 -24.18 -3.45 -2.23
C TRP A 143 -23.89 -4.66 -1.33
N ILE A 144 -24.31 -4.61 -0.06
CA ILE A 144 -24.18 -5.76 0.86
C ILE A 144 -25.01 -6.94 0.35
N HIS A 145 -26.27 -6.71 -0.03
CA HIS A 145 -27.14 -7.77 -0.56
C HIS A 145 -26.56 -8.43 -1.81
N GLN A 146 -26.00 -7.64 -2.73
CA GLN A 146 -25.32 -8.18 -3.91
C GLN A 146 -24.15 -9.10 -3.51
N LEU A 147 -23.27 -8.65 -2.61
CA LEU A 147 -22.12 -9.44 -2.15
C LEU A 147 -22.56 -10.74 -1.44
N GLU A 148 -23.66 -10.70 -0.69
CA GLU A 148 -24.23 -11.88 -0.04
C GLU A 148 -24.79 -12.88 -1.05
N SER A 149 -25.49 -12.39 -2.08
CA SER A 149 -25.97 -13.23 -3.19
C SER A 149 -24.81 -13.91 -3.94
N GLU A 150 -23.78 -13.15 -4.32
CA GLU A 150 -22.60 -13.71 -4.99
C GLU A 150 -21.89 -14.77 -4.12
N LYS A 151 -21.80 -14.53 -2.81
CA LYS A 151 -21.22 -15.49 -1.85
C LYS A 151 -22.05 -16.77 -1.78
N PHE A 152 -23.38 -16.66 -1.81
CA PHE A 152 -24.27 -17.82 -1.81
C PHE A 152 -24.04 -18.68 -3.06
N ASP A 153 -24.08 -18.07 -4.25
CA ASP A 153 -23.87 -18.78 -5.52
C ASP A 153 -22.50 -19.48 -5.58
N LEU A 154 -21.44 -18.80 -5.11
CA LEU A 154 -20.11 -19.39 -5.03
C LEU A 154 -20.04 -20.56 -4.04
N THR A 155 -20.82 -20.50 -2.95
CA THR A 155 -20.89 -21.58 -1.96
C THR A 155 -21.58 -22.81 -2.53
N GLU A 156 -22.70 -22.63 -3.23
CA GLU A 156 -23.42 -23.72 -3.91
C GLU A 156 -22.58 -24.33 -5.03
N LYS A 157 -21.93 -23.49 -5.85
CA LYS A 157 -21.00 -23.96 -6.88
C LYS A 157 -19.87 -24.79 -6.29
N MET A 158 -19.30 -24.37 -5.17
CA MET A 158 -18.25 -25.12 -4.49
C MET A 158 -18.74 -26.46 -3.91
N ARG A 159 -19.99 -26.53 -3.42
CA ARG A 159 -20.61 -27.80 -2.99
C ARG A 159 -20.75 -28.76 -4.17
N GLN A 160 -21.27 -28.28 -5.29
CA GLN A 160 -21.41 -29.07 -6.51
C GLN A 160 -20.06 -29.58 -7.03
N GLN A 161 -19.05 -28.70 -7.11
CA GLN A 161 -17.70 -29.07 -7.54
C GLN A 161 -17.06 -30.12 -6.64
N LYS A 162 -17.28 -30.07 -5.32
CA LYS A 162 -16.79 -31.10 -4.39
C LYS A 162 -17.43 -32.45 -4.68
N TYR A 163 -18.73 -32.49 -4.95
CA TYR A 163 -19.43 -33.72 -5.33
C TYR A 163 -18.88 -34.28 -6.65
N GLU A 164 -18.75 -33.44 -7.68
CA GLU A 164 -18.18 -33.83 -8.98
C GLU A 164 -16.77 -34.39 -8.85
N MET A 165 -15.93 -33.76 -8.02
CA MET A 165 -14.58 -34.25 -7.70
C MET A 165 -14.60 -35.67 -7.13
N ASN A 166 -15.51 -35.95 -6.18
CA ASN A 166 -15.66 -37.28 -5.60
C ASN A 166 -16.10 -38.32 -6.64
N VAL A 167 -17.06 -37.95 -7.50
CA VAL A 167 -17.51 -38.82 -8.59
C VAL A 167 -16.38 -39.10 -9.58
N LEU A 168 -15.63 -38.08 -9.99
CA LEU A 168 -14.48 -38.21 -10.88
C LEU A 168 -13.38 -39.09 -10.27
N TYR A 169 -13.10 -38.91 -8.98
CA TYR A 169 -12.14 -39.74 -8.25
C TYR A 169 -12.56 -41.21 -8.26
N ASN A 170 -13.84 -41.50 -7.99
CA ASN A 170 -14.37 -42.86 -8.07
C ASN A 170 -14.28 -43.42 -9.49
N ARG A 171 -14.62 -42.65 -10.53
CA ARG A 171 -14.51 -43.07 -11.94
C ARG A 171 -13.07 -43.41 -12.31
N ILE A 172 -12.10 -42.59 -11.90
CA ILE A 172 -10.67 -42.85 -12.12
C ILE A 172 -10.25 -44.15 -11.43
N SER A 173 -10.63 -44.32 -10.15
CA SER A 173 -10.35 -45.54 -9.39
C SER A 173 -10.92 -46.79 -10.06
N HIS A 174 -12.18 -46.75 -10.51
CA HIS A 174 -12.80 -47.85 -11.24
C HIS A 174 -12.10 -48.13 -12.57
N ALA A 175 -11.79 -47.11 -13.37
CA ALA A 175 -11.07 -47.29 -14.63
C ALA A 175 -9.66 -47.88 -14.45
N GLN A 176 -8.99 -47.55 -13.34
CA GLN A 176 -7.67 -48.10 -13.01
C GLN A 176 -7.74 -49.55 -12.49
N LYS A 177 -8.82 -49.95 -11.81
CA LYS A 177 -9.02 -51.34 -11.36
C LYS A 177 -9.03 -52.34 -12.52
N PHE A 178 -9.61 -51.98 -13.66
CA PHE A 178 -9.68 -52.86 -14.84
C PHE A 178 -8.44 -52.76 -15.75
N LYS A 179 -7.59 -51.73 -15.61
CA LYS A 179 -6.31 -51.62 -16.35
C LYS A 179 -5.20 -52.54 -15.82
N LYS A 180 -5.35 -53.14 -14.64
CA LYS A 180 -4.38 -54.11 -14.08
C LYS A 180 -4.53 -55.55 -14.61
N GLY A 181 -5.42 -55.80 -15.58
CA GLY A 181 -5.68 -57.15 -16.11
C GLY A 181 -5.35 -57.37 -17.59
N ALA A 182 -4.93 -56.36 -18.35
CA ALA A 182 -4.64 -56.50 -19.77
C ALA A 182 -3.13 -56.39 -20.06
N ALA A 183 -2.55 -57.53 -20.42
CA ALA A 183 -1.29 -57.73 -21.12
C ALA A 183 0.03 -57.48 -20.34
N LYS A 184 0.51 -58.55 -19.71
CA LYS A 184 1.89 -59.01 -19.94
C LYS A 184 1.88 -60.51 -20.27
N GLY A 185 1.16 -60.87 -21.33
CA GLY A 185 1.40 -62.13 -22.02
C GLY A 185 2.81 -62.07 -22.62
N ARG A 186 3.77 -62.71 -21.96
CA ARG A 186 5.03 -63.08 -22.61
C ARG A 186 4.71 -64.13 -23.67
N VAL A 187 4.40 -63.70 -24.89
CA VAL A 187 4.56 -64.56 -26.06
C VAL A 187 6.05 -64.48 -26.43
N GLY A 188 6.86 -65.20 -25.66
CA GLY A 188 8.24 -65.49 -26.01
C GLY A 188 8.23 -66.55 -27.10
N GLY A 189 8.69 -66.18 -28.29
CA GLY A 189 8.71 -67.04 -29.45
C GLY A 189 9.49 -68.34 -29.25
N ARG A 190 8.98 -69.41 -29.84
CA ARG A 190 9.76 -70.53 -30.33
C ARG A 190 8.94 -71.25 -31.41
N TRP A 191 9.14 -70.83 -32.65
CA TRP A 191 8.78 -71.66 -33.80
C TRP A 191 9.99 -72.56 -34.07
N LYS A 192 9.74 -73.87 -34.06
CA LYS A 192 10.64 -74.92 -34.55
C LYS A 192 10.29 -75.22 -35.99
#